data_AF-A0A828Y300-F1
#
_entry.id   AF-A0A828Y300-F1
#
_cell.length_a   1.000
_cell.length_b   1.000
_cell.length_c   1.000
_cell.angle_alpha   90.00
_cell.angle_beta   90.00
_cell.angle_gamma   90.00
#
_symmetry.space_group_name_H-M   'P 1'
#
loop_
_entity.id
_entity.type
_entity.pdbx_description
1 polymer ?
#
loop_
_entity_poly.entity_id
_entity_poly.type
_entity_poly.pdbx_seq_one_letter_code
_entity_poly.pdbx_strand_id
1 'polypeptide(L)' 'MATELELNDGSHVELQYEGDKIVIYPTKKVSLEEKLSKITKQNLHSEISSGDSIGKEVW' A
#
# COMPACT_ATOMS: atom_id res chain seq x y z
N MET A 1 -18.76 15.17 7.33
CA MET A 1 -18.64 13.84 7.96
C MET A 1 -17.56 13.00 7.30
N ALA A 2 -17.62 12.67 5.99
CA ALA A 2 -16.54 11.94 5.31
C ALA A 2 -15.19 12.70 5.25
N THR A 3 -15.22 14.02 5.06
CA THR A 3 -14.05 14.90 5.04
C THR A 3 -13.29 15.01 6.36
N GLU A 4 -13.93 14.66 7.47
CA GLU A 4 -13.34 14.76 8.81
C GLU A 4 -12.50 13.53 9.18
N LEU A 5 -12.63 12.45 8.40
CA LEU A 5 -11.93 11.18 8.59
C LEU A 5 -10.83 10.93 7.55
N GLU A 6 -10.59 11.88 6.63
CA GLU A 6 -9.65 11.75 5.48
C GLU A 6 -9.86 10.50 4.62
N LEU A 7 -11.05 9.89 4.66
CA LEU A 7 -11.40 8.70 3.88
C LEU A 7 -11.88 9.12 2.50
N ASN A 8 -11.11 8.74 1.48
CA ASN A 8 -11.47 8.89 0.08
C ASN A 8 -11.73 7.51 -0.55
N ASP A 9 -12.41 7.46 -1.68
CA ASP A 9 -12.55 6.23 -2.46
C ASP A 9 -11.16 5.63 -2.76
N GLY A 10 -11.00 4.32 -2.52
CA GLY A 10 -9.70 3.64 -2.61
C GLY A 10 -8.75 3.79 -1.40
N SER A 11 -9.17 4.46 -0.32
CA SER A 11 -8.34 4.58 0.89
C SER A 11 -8.22 3.25 1.63
N HIS A 12 -6.99 2.92 2.04
CA HIS A 12 -6.74 1.74 2.86
C HIS A 12 -7.20 1.99 4.31
N VAL A 13 -7.98 1.04 4.84
CA VAL A 13 -8.49 1.08 6.21
C VAL A 13 -8.36 -0.29 6.84
N GLU A 14 -8.15 -0.32 8.15
CA GLU A 14 -8.19 -1.55 8.91
C GLU A 14 -9.60 -1.74 9.49
N LEU A 15 -10.16 -2.92 9.29
CA LEU A 15 -11.47 -3.30 9.80
C LEU A 15 -11.29 -4.30 10.94
N GLN A 16 -11.86 -3.98 12.10
CA GLN A 16 -11.90 -4.90 13.24
C GLN A 16 -13.35 -5.15 13.67
N TYR A 17 -13.64 -6.40 14.01
CA TYR A 17 -14.95 -6.81 14.51
C TYR A 17 -14.89 -6.87 16.04
N GLU A 18 -15.67 -6.03 16.72
CA GLU A 18 -15.75 -5.97 18.18
C GLU A 18 -17.17 -6.30 18.63
N GLY A 19 -17.47 -7.61 18.74
CA GLY A 19 -18.75 -8.09 19.25
C GLY A 19 -19.91 -7.82 18.28
N ASP A 20 -20.61 -6.71 18.44
CA ASP A 20 -21.77 -6.33 17.60
C ASP A 20 -21.48 -5.14 16.66
N LYS A 21 -20.28 -4.54 16.77
CA LYS A 21 -19.89 -3.36 15.98
C LYS A 21 -18.68 -3.68 15.08
N ILE A 22 -18.67 -3.02 13.92
CA ILE A 22 -17.50 -2.95 13.05
C ILE A 22 -16.80 -1.63 13.35
N VAL A 23 -15.52 -1.70 13.69
CA VAL A 23 -14.68 -0.53 13.93
C VAL A 23 -13.74 -0.36 12.75
N ILE A 24 -13.74 0.85 12.17
CA ILE A 24 -12.93 1.20 11.01
C ILE A 24 -11.82 2.14 11.48
N TYR A 25 -10.57 1.72 11.31
CA TYR A 25 -9.40 2.55 11.61
C TYR A 25 -8.81 3.07 10.29
N PRO A 26 -8.72 4.39 10.09
CA PRO A 26 -7.95 4.92 8.96
C PRO A 26 -6.49 4.47 9.10
N THR A 27 -5.93 3.87 8.05
CA THR A 27 -4.55 3.40 8.11
C THR A 27 -3.60 4.59 8.27
N LYS A 28 -2.67 4.49 9.23
CA LYS A 28 -1.67 5.53 9.43
C LYS A 28 -0.82 5.71 8.18
N LYS A 29 -0.64 6.97 7.76
CA LYS A 29 0.31 7.33 6.71
C LYS A 29 1.72 7.04 7.23
N VAL A 30 2.30 5.92 6.77
CA VAL A 30 3.68 5.53 7.11
C VAL A 30 4.63 6.46 6.36
N SER A 31 5.58 7.08 7.06
CA SER A 31 6.55 7.99 6.43
C SER A 31 7.49 7.21 5.48
N LEU A 32 8.12 7.92 4.54
CA LEU A 32 9.13 7.32 3.67
C LEU A 32 10.28 6.71 4.50
N GLU A 33 10.71 7.42 5.55
CA GLU A 33 11.76 6.97 6.46
C GLU A 33 11.39 5.66 7.17
N GLU A 34 10.15 5.53 7.64
CA GLU A 34 9.65 4.30 8.26
C GLU A 34 9.50 3.13 7.26
N LYS A 35 9.26 3.42 5.98
CA LYS A 35 9.26 2.38 4.94
C LYS A 35 10.67 1.91 4.65
N LEU A 36 11.62 2.82 4.53
CA LEU A 36 13.02 2.52 4.26
C LEU A 36 13.68 1.77 5.42
N SER A 37 13.34 2.09 6.66
CA SER A 37 13.90 1.42 7.85
C SER A 37 13.51 -0.05 7.97
N LYS A 38 12.42 -0.47 7.32
CA LYS A 38 11.95 -1.87 7.28
C LYS A 38 12.63 -2.71 6.20
N ILE A 39 13.44 -2.11 5.33
CA ILE A 39 14.20 -2.85 4.32
C ILE A 39 15.37 -3.56 5.01
N THR A 40 15.44 -4.88 4.83
CA THR A 40 16.48 -5.75 5.37
C THR A 40 17.18 -6.47 4.23
N LYS A 41 18.36 -7.05 4.49
CA LYS A 41 19.06 -7.88 3.50
C LYS A 41 18.25 -9.10 3.05
N GLN A 42 17.27 -9.52 3.83
CA GLN A 42 16.43 -10.70 3.54
C GLN A 42 15.21 -10.37 2.67
N ASN A 43 14.74 -9.11 2.66
CA ASN A 43 13.59 -8.67 1.85
C ASN A 43 13.99 -7.72 0.71
N LEU A 44 15.29 -7.61 0.42
CA LEU A 44 15.78 -6.82 -0.69
C LEU A 44 15.56 -7.60 -1.99
N HIS A 45 14.61 -7.15 -2.80
CA HIS A 45 14.33 -7.73 -4.11
C HIS A 45 15.27 -7.13 -5.17
N SER A 46 15.82 -7.98 -6.03
CA SER A 46 16.56 -7.55 -7.22
C SER A 46 15.59 -7.14 -8.34
N GLU A 47 16.12 -6.47 -9.37
CA GLU A 47 15.38 -6.24 -10.60
C GLU A 47 14.86 -7.56 -11.19
N ILE A 48 13.63 -7.50 -11.70
CA ILE A 48 13.04 -8.60 -12.46
C ILE A 48 13.03 -8.20 -13.93
N SER A 49 13.32 -9.15 -14.82
CA SER A 49 13.19 -8.91 -16.26
C SER A 49 11.71 -8.63 -16.56
N SER A 50 11.45 -7.49 -17.19
CA SER A 50 10.11 -7.10 -17.65
C SER A 50 9.61 -7.97 -18.82
N GLY A 51 10.42 -8.94 -19.29
CA GLY A 51 10.15 -9.74 -20.47
C GLY A 51 10.59 -9.04 -21.76
N ASP A 52 10.46 -9.76 -22.87
CA ASP A 52 10.72 -9.21 -24.20
C ASP A 52 9.62 -8.22 -24.60
N SER A 53 10.00 -7.18 -25.36
CA SER A 53 9.04 -6.25 -25.95
C SER A 53 8.09 -7.00 -26.89
N ILE A 54 6.79 -6.96 -26.62
CA ILE A 54 5.77 -7.57 -27.48
C ILE A 54 5.08 -6.45 -28.28
N GLY A 55 5.22 -6.45 -29.61
CA GLY A 55 4.55 -5.50 -30.51
C GLY A 55 5.50 -4.76 -31.45
N LYS A 56 5.03 -3.68 -32.08
CA LYS A 56 5.83 -2.80 -32.96
C LYS A 56 6.51 -1.66 -32.20
N GLU A 57 6.97 -1.94 -30.98
CA GLU A 57 7.49 -0.91 -30.07
C GLU A 57 9.03 -0.81 -30.11
N VAL A 58 9.67 -1.66 -30.92
CA VAL A 58 11.11 -1.59 -31.21
C VAL A 58 11.29 -0.70 -32.45
N TRP A 59 11.83 0.49 -32.26
CA TRP A 59 12.18 1.44 -33.33
C TRP A 59 13.61 1.22 -33.80
#